data_AF-A0A5P3AEY0-F1
#
_entry.id   AF-A0A5P3AEY0-F1
#
_cell.length_a   1.000
_cell.length_b   1.000
_cell.length_c   1.000
_cell.angle_alpha   90.00
_cell.angle_beta   90.00
_cell.angle_gamma   90.00
#
_symmetry.space_group_name_H-M   'P 1'
#
loop_
_entity.id
_entity.type
_entity.pdbx_description
1 polymer ?
#
loop_
_entity_poly.entity_id
_entity_poly.type
_entity_poly.pdbx_seq_one_letter_code
_entity_poly.pdbx_strand_id
1 'polypeptide(L)'
;MSDEPDVCIDLERWARAKYWTWEEVEYLFVGLDYWKVKKIEPDVELDLKDEKRKAVKDALQFHFRTEDVAYRVSPQEALEIARRAGLDVPEAPSAAVTASEENSTHSPGKLSSGDSNKYNKLLKMLFAIAVVQFGYRPSLNRQTAASEIVRLGEQLGIKFDRETVRARLGEAYDLLDEKESANVLEYFDE
;
A
#
# COMPACT_ATOMS: atom_id res chain seq x y z
N MET A 1 -3.39 -3.44 40.38
CA MET A 1 -3.61 -4.24 39.17
C MET A 1 -2.89 -3.50 38.08
N SER A 2 -1.70 -3.97 37.69
CA SER A 2 -1.01 -3.40 36.54
C SER A 2 -1.67 -4.01 35.31
N ASP A 3 -2.17 -3.18 34.41
CA ASP A 3 -2.70 -3.64 33.12
C ASP A 3 -1.53 -4.20 32.32
N GLU A 4 -1.48 -5.54 32.16
CA GLU A 4 -0.52 -6.16 31.25
C GLU A 4 -0.80 -5.68 29.83
N PRO A 5 0.22 -5.22 29.09
CA PRO A 5 0.00 -4.69 27.76
C PRO A 5 -0.45 -5.81 26.81
N ASP A 6 -1.58 -5.60 26.12
CA ASP A 6 -2.04 -6.49 25.05
C ASP A 6 -1.02 -6.46 23.91
N VAL A 7 -0.30 -7.56 23.73
CA VAL A 7 0.67 -7.80 22.64
C VAL A 7 0.20 -8.86 21.66
N CYS A 8 -1.07 -9.27 21.73
CA CYS A 8 -1.62 -10.31 20.86
C CYS A 8 -1.64 -9.86 19.39
N ILE A 9 -1.39 -10.80 18.48
CA ILE A 9 -1.35 -10.61 17.02
C ILE A 9 -2.70 -10.09 16.50
N ASP A 10 -2.68 -8.99 15.76
CA ASP A 10 -3.84 -8.47 15.03
C ASP A 10 -3.91 -9.07 13.60
N LEU A 11 -4.53 -10.24 13.47
CA LEU A 11 -4.54 -11.02 12.23
C LEU A 11 -5.08 -10.24 11.02
N GLU A 12 -6.09 -9.39 11.20
CA GLU A 12 -6.64 -8.57 10.11
C GLU A 12 -5.59 -7.60 9.56
N ARG A 13 -4.83 -6.98 10.47
CA ARG A 13 -3.78 -6.04 10.08
C ARG A 13 -2.64 -6.74 9.34
N TRP A 14 -2.19 -7.89 9.85
CA TRP A 14 -1.14 -8.69 9.21
C TRP A 14 -1.55 -9.12 7.80
N ALA A 15 -2.79 -9.61 7.64
CA ALA A 15 -3.34 -10.06 6.37
C ALA A 15 -3.52 -8.95 5.33
N ARG A 16 -3.74 -7.70 5.76
CA ARG A 16 -3.91 -6.54 4.88
C ARG A 16 -2.61 -5.79 4.59
N ALA A 17 -1.50 -6.14 5.24
CA ALA A 17 -0.24 -5.46 5.03
C ALA A 17 0.26 -5.72 3.60
N LYS A 18 0.60 -4.64 2.88
CA LYS A 18 1.12 -4.73 1.51
C LYS A 18 2.46 -5.44 1.44
N TYR A 19 3.26 -5.27 2.47
CA TYR A 19 4.57 -5.87 2.61
C TYR A 19 4.88 -6.13 4.08
N TRP A 20 5.72 -7.13 4.32
CA TRP A 20 6.33 -7.42 5.61
C TRP A 20 7.84 -7.21 5.54
N THR A 21 8.43 -6.75 6.64
CA THR A 21 9.87 -6.78 6.88
C THR A 21 10.26 -8.08 7.59
N TRP A 22 11.53 -8.46 7.54
CA TRP A 22 12.01 -9.65 8.27
C TRP A 22 11.82 -9.52 9.79
N GLU A 23 11.91 -8.30 10.34
CA GLU A 23 11.65 -8.03 11.75
C GLU A 23 10.18 -8.33 12.07
N GLU A 24 9.26 -7.86 11.23
CA GLU A 24 7.84 -8.13 11.38
C GLU A 24 7.59 -9.65 11.41
N VAL A 25 8.12 -10.39 10.44
CA VAL A 25 7.99 -11.86 10.40
C VAL A 25 8.57 -12.52 11.66
N GLU A 26 9.72 -12.06 12.16
CA GLU A 26 10.31 -12.56 13.41
C GLU A 26 9.32 -12.48 14.59
N TYR A 27 8.65 -11.34 14.77
CA TYR A 27 7.68 -11.15 15.86
C TYR A 27 6.43 -12.01 15.68
N LEU A 28 5.94 -12.15 14.44
CA LEU A 28 4.77 -12.98 14.14
C LEU A 28 5.00 -14.43 14.58
N PHE A 29 6.18 -14.99 14.31
CA PHE A 29 6.51 -16.40 14.62
C PHE A 29 6.76 -16.67 16.11
N VAL A 30 7.06 -15.63 16.90
CA VAL A 30 7.11 -15.74 18.36
C VAL A 30 5.75 -15.47 19.02
N GLY A 31 4.71 -15.19 18.23
CA GLY A 31 3.35 -14.99 18.75
C GLY A 31 3.06 -13.55 19.19
N LEU A 32 3.85 -12.57 18.72
CA LEU A 32 3.76 -11.17 19.14
C LEU A 32 3.40 -10.24 17.98
N ASP A 33 2.69 -9.16 18.28
CA ASP A 33 2.43 -8.09 17.30
C ASP A 33 3.56 -7.05 17.30
N TYR A 34 4.31 -6.98 16.19
CA TYR A 34 5.43 -6.02 16.02
C TYR A 34 5.06 -4.58 16.38
N TRP A 35 3.89 -4.11 15.94
CA TRP A 35 3.51 -2.71 16.12
C TRP A 35 2.99 -2.42 17.52
N LYS A 36 2.38 -3.40 18.20
CA LYS A 36 2.02 -3.25 19.62
C LYS A 36 3.28 -3.25 20.48
N VAL A 37 4.22 -4.17 20.21
CA VAL A 37 5.52 -4.22 20.88
C VAL A 37 6.27 -2.88 20.76
N LYS A 38 6.38 -2.33 19.54
CA LYS A 38 7.06 -1.06 19.28
C LYS A 38 6.41 0.15 19.96
N LYS A 39 5.11 0.08 20.29
CA LYS A 39 4.39 1.15 20.99
C LYS A 39 4.63 1.14 22.49
N ILE A 40 4.89 -0.04 23.07
CA ILE A 40 4.98 -0.20 24.52
C ILE A 40 6.24 0.50 25.03
N GLU A 41 7.39 0.34 24.37
CA GLU A 41 8.61 1.07 24.76
C GLU A 41 9.64 1.12 23.62
N PRO A 42 10.23 2.29 23.32
CA PRO A 42 11.40 2.38 22.44
C PRO A 42 12.71 1.92 23.10
N ASP A 43 12.77 1.86 24.44
CA ASP A 43 14.00 1.66 25.22
C ASP A 43 14.03 0.39 26.09
N VAL A 44 12.94 -0.39 26.12
CA VAL A 44 12.95 -1.68 26.83
C VAL A 44 13.50 -2.74 25.89
N GLU A 45 14.69 -3.22 26.23
CA GLU A 45 15.16 -4.53 25.81
C GLU A 45 14.13 -5.55 26.33
N LEU A 46 13.07 -5.82 25.55
CA LEU A 46 12.35 -7.09 25.66
C LEU A 46 13.42 -8.16 25.78
N ASP A 47 13.29 -9.11 26.70
CA ASP A 47 14.32 -10.13 26.91
C ASP A 47 14.53 -10.93 25.60
N LEU A 48 15.38 -10.40 24.71
CA LEU A 48 15.63 -10.88 23.35
C LEU A 48 16.39 -12.22 23.40
N LYS A 49 16.62 -12.73 24.61
CA LYS A 49 17.28 -14.00 24.91
C LYS A 49 16.35 -15.19 24.85
N ASP A 50 15.06 -15.01 24.51
CA ASP A 50 14.21 -16.14 24.16
C ASP A 50 14.90 -16.92 23.02
N GLU A 51 15.40 -18.11 23.34
CA GLU A 51 16.10 -18.99 22.42
C GLU A 51 15.26 -19.25 21.16
N LYS A 52 13.92 -19.25 21.32
CA LYS A 52 12.98 -19.38 20.22
C LYS A 52 13.08 -18.22 19.24
N ARG A 53 13.12 -16.97 19.74
CA ARG A 53 13.25 -15.77 18.90
C ARG A 53 14.57 -15.76 18.16
N LYS A 54 15.67 -16.07 18.86
CA LYS A 54 16.99 -16.17 18.24
C LYS A 54 17.02 -17.22 17.13
N ALA A 55 16.44 -18.40 17.35
CA ALA A 55 16.36 -19.45 16.34
C ALA A 55 15.55 -19.00 15.10
N VAL A 56 14.41 -18.34 15.30
CA VAL A 56 13.60 -17.76 14.21
C VAL A 56 14.39 -16.71 13.44
N LYS A 57 15.06 -15.79 14.16
CA LYS A 57 15.85 -14.71 13.56
C LYS A 57 17.01 -15.25 12.73
N ASP A 58 17.77 -16.20 13.26
CA ASP A 58 18.92 -16.79 12.56
C ASP A 58 18.46 -17.52 11.29
N ALA A 59 17.33 -18.23 11.35
CA ALA A 59 16.72 -18.90 10.20
C ALA A 59 16.26 -17.89 9.13
N LEU A 60 15.50 -16.86 9.51
CA LEU A 60 15.02 -15.84 8.58
C LEU A 60 16.17 -15.02 7.98
N GLN A 61 17.13 -14.59 8.80
CA GLN A 61 18.23 -13.74 8.36
C GLN A 61 19.10 -14.42 7.30
N PHE A 62 19.31 -15.73 7.40
CA PHE A 62 20.01 -16.50 6.38
C PHE A 62 19.29 -16.39 5.02
N HIS A 63 18.00 -16.72 4.98
CA HIS A 63 17.22 -16.74 3.74
C HIS A 63 17.00 -15.34 3.12
N PHE A 64 16.68 -14.34 3.94
CA PHE A 64 16.47 -12.97 3.46
C PHE A 64 17.75 -12.33 2.92
N ARG A 65 18.94 -12.68 3.45
CA ARG A 65 20.21 -12.14 2.95
C ARG A 65 20.72 -12.84 1.69
N THR A 66 20.49 -14.15 1.55
CA THR A 66 21.00 -14.90 0.40
C THR A 66 20.23 -14.65 -0.89
N GLU A 67 18.95 -14.32 -0.79
CA GLU A 67 18.05 -14.24 -1.95
C GLU A 67 17.99 -12.83 -2.60
N ASP A 68 18.87 -11.89 -2.21
CA ASP A 68 18.83 -10.46 -2.63
C ASP A 68 17.42 -9.86 -2.51
N VAL A 69 16.67 -10.36 -1.51
CA VAL A 69 15.29 -9.99 -1.34
C VAL A 69 15.27 -8.56 -0.84
N ALA A 70 14.49 -7.71 -1.52
CA ALA A 70 14.25 -6.36 -1.05
C ALA A 70 13.84 -6.39 0.44
N TYR A 71 14.14 -5.33 1.19
CA TYR A 71 13.76 -5.16 2.60
C TYR A 71 12.26 -5.35 2.92
N ARG A 72 11.42 -5.57 1.90
CA ARG A 72 9.97 -5.66 1.92
C ARG A 72 9.54 -6.79 0.99
N VAL A 73 8.94 -7.83 1.56
CA VAL A 73 8.36 -8.98 0.84
C VAL A 73 6.85 -8.97 0.96
N SER A 74 6.14 -9.62 0.04
CA SER A 74 4.70 -9.84 0.22
C SER A 74 4.43 -10.78 1.42
N PRO A 75 3.25 -10.70 2.06
CA PRO A 75 2.87 -11.66 3.12
C PRO A 75 3.00 -13.13 2.69
N GLN A 76 2.54 -13.46 1.48
CA GLN A 76 2.62 -14.81 0.92
C GLN A 76 4.08 -15.30 0.81
N GLU A 77 4.93 -14.47 0.21
CA GLU A 77 6.35 -14.77 0.02
C GLU A 77 7.08 -14.91 1.36
N ALA A 78 6.77 -14.09 2.35
CA ALA A 78 7.31 -14.23 3.70
C ALA A 78 6.96 -15.57 4.35
N LEU A 79 5.70 -16.02 4.22
CA LEU A 79 5.27 -17.33 4.74
C LEU A 79 5.98 -18.49 4.00
N GLU A 80 6.20 -18.36 2.70
CA GLU A 80 6.96 -19.34 1.92
C GLU A 80 8.44 -19.37 2.32
N ILE A 81 9.07 -18.21 2.53
CA ILE A 81 10.45 -18.11 3.03
C ILE A 81 10.55 -18.78 4.40
N ALA A 82 9.63 -18.49 5.32
CA ALA A 82 9.63 -19.09 6.65
C ALA A 82 9.45 -20.62 6.60
N ARG A 83 8.57 -21.12 5.73
CA ARG A 83 8.38 -22.56 5.51
C ARG A 83 9.65 -23.21 4.94
N ARG A 84 10.33 -22.56 3.99
CA ARG A 84 11.63 -23.00 3.45
C ARG A 84 12.73 -23.02 4.50
N ALA A 85 12.68 -22.08 5.45
CA ALA A 85 13.57 -22.01 6.60
C ALA A 85 13.27 -23.08 7.68
N GLY A 86 12.26 -23.93 7.48
CA GLY A 86 11.87 -24.97 8.42
C GLY A 86 11.12 -24.46 9.66
N LEU A 87 10.61 -23.23 9.61
CA LEU A 87 9.81 -22.66 10.70
C LEU A 87 8.37 -23.17 10.62
N ASP A 88 7.80 -23.50 11.77
CA ASP A 88 6.39 -23.86 11.88
C ASP A 88 5.53 -22.60 11.73
N VAL A 89 4.83 -22.50 10.59
CA VAL A 89 4.04 -21.33 10.23
C VAL A 89 2.73 -21.36 10.99
N PRO A 90 2.41 -20.36 11.83
CA PRO A 90 1.14 -20.36 12.54
C PRO A 90 -0.04 -20.37 11.57
N GLU A 91 -1.01 -21.26 11.82
CA GLU A 91 -2.16 -21.47 10.92
C GLU A 91 -3.02 -20.20 10.76
N ALA A 92 -3.21 -19.46 11.85
CA ALA A 92 -4.09 -18.30 11.86
C ALA A 92 -3.61 -17.15 10.93
N PRO A 93 -2.34 -16.70 10.98
CA PRO A 93 -1.79 -15.77 9.98
C PRO A 93 -1.82 -16.32 8.55
N SER A 94 -1.51 -17.60 8.35
CA SER A 94 -1.54 -18.21 7.01
C SER A 94 -2.95 -18.16 6.41
N ALA A 95 -3.96 -18.58 7.18
CA ALA A 95 -5.36 -18.55 6.76
C ALA A 95 -5.84 -17.12 6.48
N ALA A 96 -5.43 -16.16 7.31
CA ALA A 96 -5.79 -14.75 7.14
C ALA A 96 -5.19 -14.15 5.86
N VAL A 97 -3.92 -14.45 5.55
CA VAL A 97 -3.27 -14.02 4.30
C VAL A 97 -3.95 -14.63 3.08
N THR A 98 -4.21 -15.93 3.08
CA THR A 98 -4.92 -16.60 1.97
C THR A 98 -6.32 -16.02 1.76
N ALA A 99 -7.09 -15.80 2.83
CA ALA A 99 -8.41 -15.18 2.73
C ALA A 99 -8.34 -13.73 2.20
N SER A 100 -7.29 -12.99 2.52
CA SER A 100 -7.07 -11.63 2.01
C SER A 100 -6.75 -11.63 0.50
N GLU A 101 -5.95 -12.58 0.03
CA GLU A 101 -5.65 -12.73 -1.40
C GLU A 101 -6.87 -13.15 -2.22
N GLU A 102 -7.64 -14.11 -1.72
CA GLU A 102 -8.89 -14.54 -2.36
C GLU A 102 -9.87 -13.37 -2.50
N ASN A 103 -9.98 -12.52 -1.48
CA ASN A 103 -10.79 -11.30 -1.56
C ASN A 103 -10.20 -10.23 -2.49
N SER A 104 -8.87 -10.20 -2.66
CA SER A 104 -8.17 -9.23 -3.52
C SER A 104 -8.27 -9.58 -5.01
N THR A 105 -8.46 -10.86 -5.35
CA THR A 105 -8.58 -11.30 -6.76
C THR A 105 -9.94 -10.98 -7.39
N HIS A 106 -10.93 -10.48 -6.63
CA HIS A 106 -12.29 -10.21 -7.13
C HIS A 106 -12.73 -8.74 -7.17
N SER A 107 -11.86 -7.77 -6.88
CA SER A 107 -12.11 -6.37 -7.24
C SER A 107 -10.82 -5.55 -7.19
N PRO A 108 -10.53 -4.70 -8.19
CA PRO A 108 -9.49 -3.70 -8.05
C PRO A 108 -9.89 -2.78 -6.88
N GLY A 109 -9.18 -2.96 -5.76
CA GLY A 109 -9.19 -2.15 -4.53
C GLY A 109 -10.38 -1.22 -4.34
N LYS A 110 -11.43 -1.70 -3.67
CA LYS A 110 -12.42 -0.80 -3.06
C LYS A 110 -11.71 -0.08 -1.90
N LEU A 111 -11.24 1.14 -2.17
CA LEU A 111 -10.68 2.04 -1.17
C LEU A 111 -11.65 2.12 0.03
N SER A 112 -11.10 2.23 1.25
CA SER A 112 -11.96 2.54 2.41
C SER A 112 -12.71 3.85 2.11
N SER A 113 -13.91 4.05 2.66
CA SER A 113 -14.72 5.25 2.37
C SER A 113 -13.96 6.56 2.64
N GLY A 114 -13.06 6.56 3.64
CA GLY A 114 -12.17 7.68 3.92
C GLY A 114 -11.07 7.88 2.86
N ASP A 115 -10.51 6.78 2.34
CA ASP A 115 -9.47 6.82 1.30
C ASP A 115 -10.05 7.18 -0.07
N SER A 116 -11.28 6.73 -0.38
CA SER A 116 -12.02 7.14 -1.59
C SER A 116 -12.21 8.65 -1.63
N ASN A 117 -12.60 9.27 -0.51
CA ASN A 117 -12.78 10.73 -0.45
C ASN A 117 -11.47 11.50 -0.66
N LYS A 118 -10.37 11.04 -0.08
CA LYS A 118 -9.05 11.65 -0.30
C LYS A 118 -8.60 11.48 -1.75
N TYR A 119 -8.77 10.29 -2.29
CA TYR A 119 -8.45 9.96 -3.67
C TYR A 119 -9.23 10.85 -4.66
N ASN A 120 -10.55 10.97 -4.47
CA ASN A 120 -11.42 11.81 -5.31
C ASN A 120 -10.99 13.29 -5.26
N LYS A 121 -10.60 13.80 -4.09
CA LYS A 121 -10.07 15.17 -3.96
C LYS A 121 -8.76 15.35 -4.71
N LEU A 122 -7.85 14.37 -4.63
CA LEU A 122 -6.58 14.41 -5.38
C LEU A 122 -6.81 14.35 -6.88
N LEU A 123 -7.77 13.55 -7.34
CA LEU A 123 -8.17 13.50 -8.75
C LEU A 123 -8.71 14.85 -9.23
N LYS A 124 -9.62 15.48 -8.48
CA LYS A 124 -10.13 16.82 -8.81
C LYS A 124 -9.03 17.89 -8.84
N MET A 125 -8.07 17.83 -7.91
CA MET A 125 -6.90 18.71 -7.93
C MET A 125 -6.04 18.52 -9.18
N LEU A 126 -5.73 17.26 -9.52
CA LEU A 126 -4.97 16.93 -10.72
C LEU A 126 -5.70 17.41 -11.99
N PHE A 127 -7.02 17.24 -12.03
CA PHE A 127 -7.87 17.72 -13.12
C PHE A 127 -7.80 19.24 -13.27
N ALA A 128 -7.97 19.99 -12.18
CA ALA A 128 -7.86 21.45 -12.21
C ALA A 128 -6.50 21.93 -12.72
N ILE A 129 -5.41 21.30 -12.27
CA ILE A 129 -4.06 21.59 -12.78
C ILE A 129 -3.98 21.27 -14.28
N ALA A 130 -4.57 20.15 -14.71
CA ALA A 130 -4.53 19.75 -16.11
C ALA A 130 -5.30 20.70 -17.04
N VAL A 131 -6.43 21.22 -16.59
CA VAL A 131 -7.21 22.25 -17.30
C VAL A 131 -6.39 23.54 -17.41
N VAL A 132 -5.86 24.04 -16.30
CA VAL A 132 -5.19 25.36 -16.27
C VAL A 132 -3.83 25.35 -16.94
N GLN A 133 -2.99 24.33 -16.68
CA GLN A 133 -1.60 24.30 -17.13
C GLN A 133 -1.41 23.65 -18.49
N PHE A 134 -2.22 22.63 -18.81
CA PHE A 134 -2.05 21.83 -20.03
C PHE A 134 -3.21 22.00 -21.02
N GLY A 135 -4.19 22.86 -20.71
CA GLY A 135 -5.35 23.10 -21.57
C GLY A 135 -6.18 21.84 -21.82
N TYR A 136 -6.24 20.92 -20.85
CA TYR A 136 -7.06 19.70 -20.97
C TYR A 136 -8.52 20.06 -21.17
N ARG A 137 -9.17 19.51 -22.22
CA ARG A 137 -10.59 19.74 -22.52
C ARG A 137 -11.30 18.38 -22.68
N PRO A 138 -12.23 18.02 -21.77
CA PRO A 138 -12.88 16.71 -21.79
C PRO A 138 -13.63 16.42 -23.10
N SER A 139 -14.19 17.46 -23.72
CA SER A 139 -14.99 17.37 -24.95
C SER A 139 -14.17 17.20 -26.23
N LEU A 140 -12.85 17.36 -26.17
CA LEU A 140 -12.00 17.27 -27.37
C LEU A 140 -11.46 15.85 -27.58
N ASN A 141 -11.80 15.27 -28.74
CA ASN A 141 -11.26 13.98 -29.19
C ASN A 141 -9.73 13.97 -29.34
N ARG A 142 -9.12 15.11 -29.69
CA ARG A 142 -7.67 15.25 -29.84
C ARG A 142 -7.15 16.31 -28.87
N GLN A 143 -6.35 15.88 -27.90
CA GLN A 143 -5.74 16.75 -26.90
C GLN A 143 -4.31 16.31 -26.56
N THR A 144 -3.43 17.28 -26.36
CA THR A 144 -1.99 17.08 -26.08
C THR A 144 -1.67 17.00 -24.59
N ALA A 145 -2.57 17.46 -23.73
CA ALA A 145 -2.37 17.54 -22.28
C ALA A 145 -1.82 16.24 -21.66
N ALA A 146 -2.41 15.09 -21.98
CA ALA A 146 -1.93 13.80 -21.47
C ALA A 146 -0.47 13.49 -21.90
N SER A 147 -0.09 13.83 -23.13
CA SER A 147 1.29 13.66 -23.60
C SER A 147 2.27 14.60 -22.89
N GLU A 148 1.84 15.83 -22.61
CA GLU A 148 2.65 16.82 -21.91
C GLU A 148 2.85 16.46 -20.43
N ILE A 149 1.81 15.96 -19.76
CA ILE A 149 1.89 15.43 -18.40
C ILE A 149 2.87 14.26 -18.33
N VAL A 150 2.77 13.30 -19.26
CA VAL A 150 3.71 12.16 -19.35
C VAL A 150 5.15 12.67 -19.49
N ARG A 151 5.39 13.61 -20.42
CA ARG A 151 6.72 14.19 -20.64
C ARG A 151 7.29 14.86 -19.39
N LEU A 152 6.47 15.61 -18.64
CA LEU A 152 6.90 16.22 -17.38
C LEU A 152 7.18 15.19 -16.29
N GLY A 153 6.37 14.14 -16.20
CA GLY A 153 6.64 13.00 -15.32
C GLY A 153 8.00 12.37 -15.61
N GLU A 154 8.29 12.10 -16.89
CA GLU A 154 9.55 11.51 -17.32
C GLU A 154 10.76 12.39 -16.97
N GLN A 155 10.63 13.71 -17.10
CA GLN A 155 11.67 14.66 -16.66
C GLN A 155 11.94 14.61 -15.16
N LEU A 156 10.94 14.25 -14.36
CA LEU A 156 11.06 14.05 -12.91
C LEU A 156 11.45 12.60 -12.54
N GLY A 157 11.70 11.74 -13.52
CA GLY A 157 12.00 10.32 -13.31
C GLY A 157 10.79 9.45 -12.95
N ILE A 158 9.57 9.97 -13.12
CA ILE A 158 8.31 9.25 -12.86
C ILE A 158 7.70 8.81 -14.19
N LYS A 159 7.52 7.50 -14.37
CA LYS A 159 6.96 6.96 -15.61
C LYS A 159 5.44 6.84 -15.51
N PHE A 160 4.75 7.44 -16.47
CA PHE A 160 3.29 7.32 -16.64
C PHE A 160 2.98 6.82 -18.05
N ASP A 161 1.95 5.99 -18.17
CA ASP A 161 1.38 5.68 -19.47
C ASP A 161 0.33 6.74 -19.87
N ARG A 162 0.27 7.07 -21.17
CA ARG A 162 -0.62 8.11 -21.69
C ARG A 162 -2.09 7.74 -21.53
N GLU A 163 -2.45 6.47 -21.73
CA GLU A 163 -3.83 6.01 -21.56
C GLU A 163 -4.23 6.07 -20.08
N THR A 164 -3.30 5.74 -19.18
CA THR A 164 -3.51 5.88 -17.74
C THR A 164 -3.81 7.33 -17.35
N VAL A 165 -3.04 8.31 -17.85
CA VAL A 165 -3.31 9.74 -17.57
C VAL A 165 -4.68 10.15 -18.10
N ARG A 166 -5.05 9.73 -19.31
CA ARG A 166 -6.38 10.04 -19.88
C ARG A 166 -7.51 9.44 -19.06
N ALA A 167 -7.37 8.17 -18.65
CA ALA A 167 -8.36 7.49 -17.83
C ALA A 167 -8.57 8.21 -16.50
N ARG A 168 -7.50 8.63 -15.82
CA ARG A 168 -7.59 9.37 -14.55
C ARG A 168 -8.17 10.76 -14.69
N LEU A 169 -7.88 11.48 -15.77
CA LEU A 169 -8.50 12.77 -16.04
C LEU A 169 -9.99 12.64 -16.38
N GLY A 170 -10.39 11.58 -17.11
CA GLY A 170 -11.80 11.26 -17.35
C GLY A 170 -12.54 10.92 -16.06
N GLU A 171 -11.98 10.04 -15.24
CA GLU A 171 -12.53 9.70 -13.92
C GLU A 171 -12.68 10.95 -13.03
N ALA A 172 -11.69 11.85 -13.05
CA ALA A 172 -11.76 13.10 -12.30
C ALA A 172 -12.87 14.03 -12.80
N TYR A 173 -13.12 14.07 -14.11
CA TYR A 173 -14.22 14.83 -14.70
C TYR A 173 -15.58 14.27 -14.30
N ASP A 174 -15.73 12.94 -14.33
CA ASP A 174 -16.97 12.25 -13.93
C ASP A 174 -17.31 12.45 -12.44
N LEU A 175 -16.32 12.84 -11.62
CA LEU A 175 -16.50 13.18 -10.21
C LEU A 175 -16.98 14.61 -9.95
N LEU A 176 -16.99 15.49 -10.97
CA LEU A 176 -17.45 16.86 -10.82
C LEU A 176 -18.97 16.92 -10.67
N ASP A 177 -19.45 17.80 -9.82
CA ASP A 177 -20.88 18.13 -9.79
C ASP A 177 -21.26 19.07 -10.96
N GLU A 178 -22.56 19.31 -11.16
CA GLU A 178 -23.06 20.15 -12.26
C GLU A 178 -22.50 21.57 -12.20
N LYS A 179 -22.31 22.12 -10.99
CA LYS A 179 -21.82 23.48 -10.79
C LYS A 179 -20.32 23.56 -11.09
N GLU A 180 -19.54 22.61 -10.60
CA GLU A 180 -18.11 22.48 -10.89
C GLU A 180 -17.88 22.31 -12.40
N SER A 181 -18.67 21.47 -13.05
CA SER A 181 -18.60 21.25 -14.50
C SER A 181 -18.91 22.52 -15.30
N ALA A 182 -19.91 23.30 -14.88
CA ALA A 182 -20.24 24.57 -15.51
C ALA A 182 -19.09 25.60 -15.39
N ASN A 183 -18.47 25.72 -14.21
CA ASN A 183 -17.33 26.61 -14.01
C ASN A 183 -16.13 26.26 -14.92
N VAL A 184 -15.89 24.96 -15.12
CA VAL A 184 -14.82 24.49 -16.02
C VAL A 184 -15.11 24.84 -17.48
N LEU A 185 -16.39 24.79 -17.89
CA LEU A 185 -16.79 25.20 -19.23
C LEU A 185 -16.65 26.71 -19.45
N GLU A 186 -17.08 27.53 -18.47
CA GLU A 186 -16.90 28.99 -18.51
C GLU A 186 -15.43 29.39 -18.66
N TYR A 187 -14.52 28.70 -17.97
CA TYR A 187 -13.08 28.94 -18.08
C TYR A 187 -12.52 28.80 -19.50
N PHE A 188 -13.19 28.03 -20.37
CA PHE A 188 -12.75 27.84 -21.76
C PHE A 188 -13.30 28.86 -22.75
N ASP A 189 -14.30 29.64 -22.33
CA ASP A 189 -14.95 30.68 -23.13
C ASP A 189 -14.32 32.06 -22.91
N GLU A 190 -13.48 32.21 -21.87
CA GLU A 190 -12.61 33.37 -21.61
C GLU A 190 -11.31 33.35 -22.45
#